data_AF-A0A6B4JNX9-F1
#
_entry.id   AF-A0A6B4JNX9-F1
#
_cell.length_a   1.000
_cell.length_b   1.000
_cell.length_c   1.000
_cell.angle_alpha   90.00
_cell.angle_beta   90.00
_cell.angle_gamma   90.00
#
_symmetry.space_group_name_H-M   'P 1'
#
loop_
_entity.id
_entity.type
_entity.pdbx_description
1 polymer ?
#
loop_
_entity_poly.entity_id
_entity_poly.type
_entity_poly.pdbx_seq_one_letter_code
_entity_poly.pdbx_strand_id
1 'polypeptide(L)' 'MFRIINYILRRILKMKFNKNSGCVKVWITLIVGGTYKYEDVPNLLNLQEQVKLVLIDLGIMEAV' A
#
# COMPACT_ATOMS: atom_id res chain seq x y z
N MET A 1 -25.20 10.97 -19.28
CA MET A 1 -24.81 11.23 -17.87
C MET A 1 -23.80 10.22 -17.30
N PHE A 2 -23.84 8.93 -17.68
CA PHE A 2 -22.94 7.89 -17.14
C PHE A 2 -21.48 7.92 -17.61
N ARG A 3 -21.13 8.65 -18.69
CA ARG A 3 -19.75 8.70 -19.22
C ARG A 3 -18.74 9.29 -18.23
N ILE A 4 -19.12 10.35 -17.52
CA ILE A 4 -18.22 11.02 -16.56
C ILE A 4 -18.02 10.13 -15.32
N ILE A 5 -19.10 9.53 -14.80
CA ILE A 5 -19.04 8.58 -13.68
C ILE A 5 -18.15 7.39 -14.03
N ASN A 6 -18.33 6.79 -15.22
CA ASN A 6 -17.49 5.68 -15.68
C ASN A 6 -16.03 6.08 -15.89
N TYR A 7 -15.77 7.31 -16.33
CA TYR A 7 -14.40 7.82 -16.50
C TYR A 7 -13.72 8.03 -15.14
N ILE A 8 -14.42 8.61 -14.17
CA ILE A 8 -13.92 8.80 -12.80
C ILE A 8 -13.66 7.45 -12.13
N LEU A 9 -14.61 6.51 -12.20
CA LEU A 9 -14.45 5.16 -11.66
C LEU A 9 -13.26 4.42 -12.29
N ARG A 10 -13.10 4.49 -13.62
CA ARG A 10 -11.94 3.90 -14.31
C ARG A 10 -10.61 4.54 -13.92
N ARG A 11 -10.59 5.84 -13.62
CA ARG A 11 -9.38 6.57 -13.26
C ARG A 11 -8.96 6.29 -11.81
N ILE A 12 -9.93 6.18 -10.90
CA ILE A 12 -9.70 5.83 -9.49
C ILE A 12 -9.29 4.36 -9.35
N LEU A 13 -9.95 3.43 -10.05
CA LEU A 13 -9.61 1.99 -10.02
C LEU A 13 -8.26 1.65 -10.65
N LYS A 14 -7.66 2.58 -11.41
CA LYS A 14 -6.29 2.45 -11.93
C LYS A 14 -5.21 2.96 -10.99
N MET A 15 -5.56 3.66 -9.90
CA MET A 15 -4.54 4.07 -8.94
C MET A 15 -3.93 2.84 -8.26
N LYS A 16 -2.60 2.77 -8.29
CA LYS A 16 -1.82 1.79 -7.57
C LYS A 16 -0.75 2.51 -6.77
N PHE A 17 -0.54 2.07 -5.54
CA PHE A 17 0.62 2.44 -4.75
C PHE A 17 1.89 1.83 -5.39
N ASN A 18 3.01 2.48 -5.12
CA ASN A 18 4.33 1.93 -5.36
C ASN A 18 5.14 2.04 -4.06
N LYS A 19 6.26 1.30 -3.99
CA LYS A 19 7.15 1.26 -2.82
C LYS A 19 7.64 2.62 -2.32
N ASN A 20 7.73 3.62 -3.22
CA ASN A 20 8.24 4.95 -2.90
C ASN A 20 7.13 5.96 -2.53
N SER A 21 5.86 5.56 -2.58
CA SER A 21 4.73 6.44 -2.25
C SER A 21 4.75 6.86 -0.78
N GLY A 22 4.28 8.08 -0.49
CA GLY A 22 4.24 8.60 0.88
C GLY A 22 3.43 7.71 1.83
N CYS A 23 2.31 7.15 1.36
CA CYS A 23 1.48 6.25 2.15
C CYS A 23 2.24 4.98 2.56
N VAL A 24 2.94 4.33 1.62
CA VAL A 24 3.77 3.15 1.94
C VAL A 24 4.85 3.52 2.96
N LYS A 25 5.57 4.63 2.77
CA LYS A 25 6.62 5.06 3.69
C LYS A 25 6.11 5.32 5.11
N VAL A 26 4.94 5.94 5.26
CA VAL A 26 4.32 6.16 6.58
C VAL A 26 4.05 4.82 7.26
N TRP A 27 3.47 3.85 6.56
CA TRP A 27 3.23 2.51 7.12
C TRP A 27 4.53 1.82 7.55
N ILE A 28 5.59 1.90 6.73
CA ILE A 28 6.89 1.34 7.09
C ILE A 28 7.44 1.99 8.35
N THR A 29 7.41 3.32 8.46
CA THR A 29 7.88 4.03 9.66
C THR A 29 7.09 3.60 10.91
N LEU A 30 5.77 3.47 10.81
CA LEU A 30 4.94 3.07 11.94
C LEU A 30 5.15 1.61 12.36
N ILE A 31 5.42 0.72 11.40
CA ILE A 31 5.73 -0.69 11.67
C ILE A 31 7.10 -0.82 12.31
N VAL A 32 8.12 -0.19 11.72
CA VAL A 32 9.49 -0.18 12.27
C VAL A 32 9.53 0.46 13.66
N GLY A 33 8.70 1.48 13.90
CA GLY A 33 8.53 2.12 15.21
C GLY A 33 7.74 1.28 16.22
N GLY A 34 7.16 0.15 15.82
CA GLY A 34 6.39 -0.75 16.70
C GLY A 34 4.98 -0.27 17.03
N THR A 35 4.50 0.82 16.43
CA THR A 35 3.14 1.34 16.65
C THR A 35 2.08 0.43 16.05
N TYR A 36 2.37 -0.16 14.90
CA TYR A 36 1.50 -1.09 14.19
C TYR A 36 2.28 -2.34 13.75
N LYS A 37 1.57 -3.42 13.48
CA LYS A 37 2.11 -4.60 12.82
C LYS A 37 1.74 -4.59 11.34
N TYR A 38 2.41 -5.45 10.55
CA TYR A 38 2.07 -5.63 9.14
C TYR A 38 0.60 -6.04 8.93
N GLU A 39 0.05 -6.83 9.85
CA GLU A 39 -1.34 -7.29 9.80
C GLU A 39 -2.36 -6.14 9.93
N ASP A 40 -1.96 -5.00 10.51
CA ASP A 40 -2.79 -3.80 10.66
C ASP A 40 -2.88 -2.97 9.38
N VAL A 41 -2.03 -3.24 8.38
CA VAL A 41 -2.03 -2.53 7.11
C VAL A 41 -3.30 -2.91 6.34
N PRO A 42 -4.15 -1.94 5.95
CA PRO A 42 -5.41 -2.24 5.30
C PRO A 42 -5.20 -2.83 3.90
N ASN A 43 -6.04 -3.80 3.54
CA ASN A 43 -6.10 -4.36 2.19
C ASN A 43 -6.78 -3.38 1.21
N LEU A 44 -6.13 -2.23 0.99
CA LEU A 44 -6.59 -1.13 0.14
C LEU A 44 -5.80 -1.13 -1.17
N LEU A 45 -6.49 -1.40 -2.28
CA LEU A 45 -5.87 -1.48 -3.61
C LEU A 45 -4.70 -2.49 -3.59
N ASN A 46 -3.46 -2.03 -3.74
CA ASN A 46 -2.25 -2.82 -3.61
C ASN A 46 -1.34 -2.33 -2.46
N LEU A 47 -1.86 -1.57 -1.49
CA LEU A 47 -1.07 -0.97 -0.41
C LEU A 47 -0.36 -2.04 0.42
N GLN A 48 -1.11 -3.02 0.93
CA GLN A 48 -0.59 -4.07 1.80
C GLN A 48 0.49 -4.92 1.11
N GLU A 49 0.35 -5.16 -0.19
CA GLU A 49 1.37 -5.81 -1.01
C GLU A 49 2.65 -4.97 -1.09
N GLN A 50 2.53 -3.67 -1.38
CA GLN A 50 3.70 -2.79 -1.49
C GLN A 50 4.42 -2.60 -0.15
N VAL A 51 3.69 -2.55 0.96
CA VAL A 51 4.29 -2.53 2.31
C VAL A 51 5.04 -3.83 2.56
N LYS A 52 4.46 -4.99 2.25
CA LYS A 52 5.14 -6.30 2.39
C LYS A 52 6.46 -6.33 1.62
N LEU A 53 6.45 -5.89 0.36
CA LEU A 53 7.66 -5.86 -0.47
C LEU A 53 8.77 -5.02 0.17
N VAL A 54 8.44 -3.84 0.71
CA VAL A 54 9.44 -2.99 1.37
C VAL A 54 9.93 -3.61 2.68
N LEU A 55 9.07 -4.27 3.46
CA LEU A 55 9.51 -4.97 4.67
C LEU A 55 10.44 -6.15 4.36
N ILE A 56 10.22 -6.84 3.24
CA ILE A 56 11.13 -7.87 2.73
C ILE A 56 12.45 -7.24 2.26
N ASP A 57 12.40 -6.15 1.48
CA ASP A 57 13.59 -5.41 1.03
C ASP A 57 14.46 -4.93 2.23
N LEU A 58 13.82 -4.65 3.37
CA LEU A 58 14.48 -4.25 4.63
C LEU A 58 14.95 -5.43 5.51
N GLY A 59 14.64 -6.68 5.15
CA GLY A 59 14.97 -7.87 5.94
C GLY A 59 14.15 -8.01 7.24
N ILE A 60 13.01 -7.33 7.34
CA ILE A 60 12.10 -7.40 8.50
C ILE A 60 11.12 -8.57 8.36
N MET A 61 10.80 -8.95 7.13
CA MET A 61 9.93 -10.09 6.82
C MET A 61 10.62 -11.02 5.84
N GLU A 62 10.33 -12.31 5.95
CA GLU A 62 10.80 -13.32 5.00
C GLU A 62 9.86 -13.43 3.80
N ALA A 63 10.46 -13.69 2.63
CA ALA A 63 9.70 -14.07 1.44
C ALA A 63 9.19 -15.51 1.62
N VAL A 64 7.87 -15.66 1.73
CA VAL A 64 7.18 -16.97 1.77
C VAL A 64 6.82 -17.38 0.35
#